data_AF-A0A9E1WPH7-F1
#
_entry.id   AF-A0A9E1WPH7-F1
#
_cell.length_a   1.000
_cell.length_b   1.000
_cell.length_c   1.000
_cell.angle_alpha   90.00
_cell.angle_beta   90.00
_cell.angle_gamma   90.00
#
_symmetry.space_group_name_H-M   'P 1'
#
loop_
_entity.id
_entity.type
_entity.pdbx_description
1 polymer ?
#
loop_
_entity_poly.entity_id
_entity_poly.type
_entity_poly.pdbx_seq_one_letter_code
_entity_poly.pdbx_strand_id
1 'polypeptide(L)'
;MGSVAKYYKSSVRALILGLMVLFSALSGAASAGSASDPAPAFHNAVSDAYGHYREAFFYLRRGNAMTAAFELEALVEKWHALTKVHGSNPPPPYATDAQWGTVLKQVGSIAEKALEAAVSGESKAAYDELQPVRGMLRDLRERNGVRLFRDDVEDANATFRELFKFRRNPPDFDNPQSVASLRKNLAATISAYQACLDQAPADVAKDEQFQRLVTDSLEVLKRMNLAIEAKSELRVINILRRVVSSNNILWMRFG
;
A
#
# COMPACT_ATOMS: atom_id res chain seq x y z
N MET A 1 -29.95 -1.86 67.47
CA MET A 1 -29.75 -1.40 68.87
C MET A 1 -28.34 -1.83 69.22
N GLY A 2 -27.31 -1.02 69.43
CA GLY A 2 -27.21 0.33 70.00
C GLY A 2 -26.17 0.25 71.13
N SER A 3 -25.20 1.19 71.15
CA SER A 3 -24.22 1.47 72.21
C SER A 3 -22.97 0.55 72.28
N VAL A 4 -21.74 0.98 71.95
CA VAL A 4 -20.86 2.04 72.48
C VAL A 4 -20.32 1.75 73.89
N ALA A 5 -19.01 1.46 73.98
CA ALA A 5 -18.15 1.85 75.11
C ALA A 5 -16.69 1.96 74.66
N LYS A 6 -16.18 3.21 74.68
CA LYS A 6 -14.76 3.60 74.62
C LYS A 6 -14.06 3.18 75.93
N TYR A 7 -12.72 3.00 75.93
CA TYR A 7 -11.76 3.90 76.60
C TYR A 7 -10.32 3.32 76.64
N TYR A 8 -9.36 4.11 76.10
CA TYR A 8 -7.98 4.38 76.60
C TYR A 8 -6.93 3.22 76.63
N LYS A 9 -5.61 3.37 76.38
CA LYS A 9 -4.67 4.51 76.21
C LYS A 9 -3.29 3.95 75.77
N SER A 10 -2.52 4.71 74.97
CA SER A 10 -1.03 4.72 74.82
C SER A 10 -0.29 3.42 74.43
N SER A 11 0.65 3.42 73.47
CA SER A 11 1.92 4.17 73.53
C SER A 11 2.60 4.37 72.15
N VAL A 12 3.00 5.62 71.89
CA VAL A 12 4.34 6.11 71.42
C VAL A 12 5.06 5.27 70.35
N ARG A 13 5.06 5.59 69.03
CA ARG A 13 5.85 6.60 68.24
C ARG A 13 7.39 6.61 68.40
N ALA A 14 8.05 6.27 67.27
CA ALA A 14 9.28 6.82 66.68
C ALA A 14 10.66 6.49 67.30
N LEU A 15 11.59 6.02 66.47
CA LEU A 15 12.82 6.73 66.02
C LEU A 15 13.74 5.78 65.22
N ILE A 16 14.15 6.12 63.98
CA ILE A 16 15.53 5.97 63.46
C ILE A 16 15.74 7.03 62.35
N LEU A 17 16.44 8.12 62.69
CA LEU A 17 17.31 8.92 61.79
C LEU A 17 18.49 8.02 61.35
N GLY A 18 19.14 8.09 60.19
CA GLY A 18 19.37 9.16 59.23
C GLY A 18 20.85 9.02 58.79
N LEU A 19 21.16 9.08 57.49
CA LEU A 19 22.50 9.43 57.01
C LEU A 19 22.44 9.97 55.57
N MET A 20 22.63 11.28 55.44
CA MET A 20 23.04 11.98 54.22
C MET A 20 24.56 11.86 54.09
N VAL A 21 25.06 11.47 52.92
CA VAL A 21 26.32 12.00 52.36
C VAL A 21 26.13 12.20 50.85
N LEU A 22 26.17 13.46 50.43
CA LEU A 22 26.40 13.90 49.05
C LEU A 22 27.90 13.75 48.71
N PHE A 23 28.24 13.23 47.53
CA PHE A 23 29.19 13.90 46.64
C PHE A 23 29.04 13.44 45.18
N SER A 24 29.14 14.42 44.30
CA SER A 24 28.76 14.43 42.89
C SER A 24 29.75 13.72 41.96
N ALA A 25 29.23 13.02 40.94
CA ALA A 25 29.88 12.90 39.64
C ALA A 25 28.80 12.87 38.55
N LEU A 26 28.59 14.05 37.98
CA LEU A 26 27.70 14.34 36.87
C LEU A 26 28.40 13.89 35.58
N SER A 27 28.23 12.63 35.17
CA SER A 27 28.51 12.20 33.81
C SER A 27 27.19 12.16 33.05
N GLY A 28 26.86 13.30 32.43
CA GLY A 28 25.79 13.39 31.46
C GLY A 28 26.11 12.49 30.28
N ALA A 29 25.55 11.28 30.26
CA ALA A 29 25.28 10.62 29.01
C ALA A 29 24.24 11.51 28.31
N ALA A 30 24.71 12.29 27.35
CA ALA A 30 23.84 12.82 26.33
C ALA A 30 23.12 11.62 25.73
N SER A 31 21.86 11.43 26.07
CA SER A 31 20.92 10.70 25.23
C SER A 31 20.98 11.46 23.91
N ALA A 32 21.82 11.01 22.99
CA ALA A 32 21.65 11.32 21.59
C ALA A 32 20.22 10.87 21.30
N GLY A 33 19.30 11.83 21.25
CA GLY A 33 17.92 11.57 20.89
C GLY A 33 18.00 10.80 19.60
N SER A 34 17.54 9.54 19.62
CA SER A 34 17.43 8.73 18.42
C SER A 34 16.66 9.59 17.43
N ALA A 35 17.35 10.17 16.44
CA ALA A 35 16.68 10.84 15.36
C ALA A 35 15.69 9.80 14.81
N SER A 36 14.40 10.09 14.91
CA SER A 36 13.37 9.17 14.44
C SER A 36 13.74 8.77 13.02
N ASP A 37 13.77 7.47 12.72
CA ASP A 37 14.03 6.98 11.38
C ASP A 37 13.13 7.76 10.39
N PRO A 38 13.72 8.51 9.43
CA PRO A 38 12.94 9.31 8.51
C PRO A 38 12.23 8.46 7.44
N ALA A 39 12.56 7.16 7.32
CA ALA A 39 11.96 6.28 6.32
C ALA A 39 10.44 6.13 6.50
N PRO A 40 9.88 5.86 7.70
CA PRO A 40 8.44 5.91 7.92
C PRO A 40 7.77 7.22 7.49
N ALA A 41 8.37 8.37 7.80
CA ALA A 41 7.81 9.67 7.42
C ALA A 41 7.78 9.85 5.90
N PHE A 42 8.86 9.49 5.21
CA PHE A 42 8.92 9.47 3.74
C PHE A 42 7.85 8.54 3.16
N HIS A 43 7.75 7.31 3.66
CA HIS A 43 6.80 6.32 3.17
C HIS A 43 5.34 6.75 3.34
N ASN A 44 5.02 7.38 4.47
CA ASN A 44 3.70 7.95 4.70
C ASN A 44 3.40 9.11 3.74
N ALA A 45 4.37 9.99 3.49
CA ALA A 45 4.21 11.08 2.53
C ALA A 45 4.06 10.59 1.08
N VAL A 46 4.81 9.54 0.68
CA VAL A 46 4.59 8.85 -0.60
C VAL A 46 3.19 8.25 -0.64
N SER A 47 2.74 7.59 0.43
CA SER A 47 1.43 6.95 0.49
C SER A 47 0.29 7.96 0.34
N ASP A 48 0.39 9.11 0.99
CA ASP A 48 -0.56 10.21 0.92
C ASP A 48 -0.66 10.78 -0.51
N ALA A 49 0.48 11.14 -1.11
CA ALA A 49 0.51 11.59 -2.51
C ALA A 49 0.00 10.51 -3.49
N TYR A 50 0.40 9.25 -3.27
CA TYR A 50 0.02 8.16 -4.15
C TYR A 50 -1.48 7.80 -4.06
N GLY A 51 -2.16 8.12 -2.96
CA GLY A 51 -3.62 8.04 -2.87
C GLY A 51 -4.31 8.87 -3.96
N HIS A 52 -3.90 10.13 -4.12
CA HIS A 52 -4.40 11.03 -5.17
C HIS A 52 -4.08 10.54 -6.58
N TYR A 53 -2.88 9.98 -6.78
CA TYR A 53 -2.53 9.31 -8.04
C TYR A 53 -3.55 8.21 -8.41
N ARG A 54 -3.94 7.36 -7.45
CA ARG A 54 -4.89 6.27 -7.72
C ARG A 54 -6.29 6.79 -8.08
N GLU A 55 -6.76 7.81 -7.38
CA GLU A 55 -8.07 8.44 -7.66
C GLU A 55 -8.07 9.12 -9.03
N ALA A 56 -7.04 9.93 -9.33
CA ALA A 56 -6.85 10.53 -10.66
C ALA A 56 -6.88 9.47 -11.76
N PHE A 57 -6.08 8.40 -11.62
CA PHE A 57 -6.01 7.30 -12.58
C PHE A 57 -7.38 6.64 -12.81
N PHE A 58 -8.19 6.52 -11.74
CA PHE A 58 -9.54 5.96 -11.82
C PHE A 58 -10.54 6.89 -12.53
N TYR A 59 -10.49 8.20 -12.28
CA TYR A 59 -11.33 9.18 -12.96
C TYR A 59 -10.98 9.30 -14.45
N LEU A 60 -9.68 9.37 -14.77
CA LEU A 60 -9.19 9.47 -16.15
C LEU A 60 -9.63 8.27 -17.00
N ARG A 61 -9.57 7.05 -16.44
CA ARG A 61 -10.06 5.84 -17.11
C ARG A 61 -11.53 5.90 -17.51
N ARG A 62 -12.33 6.72 -16.82
CA ARG A 62 -13.76 6.92 -17.09
C ARG A 62 -14.06 8.17 -17.93
N GLY A 63 -13.02 8.83 -18.46
CA GLY A 63 -13.16 10.06 -19.24
C GLY A 63 -13.49 11.29 -18.40
N ASN A 64 -13.28 11.24 -17.09
CA ASN A 64 -13.64 12.33 -16.18
C ASN A 64 -12.41 13.20 -15.85
N ALA A 65 -11.85 13.84 -16.87
CA ALA A 65 -10.63 14.65 -16.77
C ALA A 65 -10.73 15.74 -15.70
N MET A 66 -11.86 16.45 -15.61
CA MET A 66 -11.95 17.58 -14.68
C MET A 66 -12.01 17.16 -13.23
N THR A 67 -12.66 16.04 -12.91
CA THR A 67 -12.55 15.47 -11.56
C THR A 67 -11.14 14.96 -11.29
N ALA A 68 -10.47 14.37 -12.29
CA ALA A 68 -9.09 13.93 -12.13
C ALA A 68 -8.12 15.10 -11.89
N ALA A 69 -8.37 16.28 -12.47
CA ALA A 69 -7.52 17.45 -12.31
C ALA A 69 -7.38 17.87 -10.84
N PHE A 70 -8.47 17.85 -10.06
CA PHE A 70 -8.41 18.14 -8.61
C PHE A 70 -7.50 17.16 -7.84
N GLU A 71 -7.59 15.87 -8.17
CA GLU A 71 -6.71 14.86 -7.57
C GLU A 71 -5.25 15.04 -8.03
N LEU A 72 -5.04 15.42 -9.29
CA LEU A 72 -3.70 15.68 -9.82
C LEU A 72 -3.06 16.94 -9.22
N GLU A 73 -3.83 17.99 -8.95
CA GLU A 73 -3.36 19.16 -8.20
C GLU A 73 -2.85 18.76 -6.82
N ALA A 74 -3.66 17.98 -6.07
CA ALA A 74 -3.27 17.49 -4.75
C ALA A 74 -2.06 16.54 -4.79
N LEU A 75 -1.96 15.68 -5.82
CA LEU A 75 -0.78 14.85 -6.07
C LEU A 75 0.47 15.73 -6.26
N VAL A 76 0.41 16.72 -7.17
CA VAL A 76 1.52 17.62 -7.48
C VAL A 76 1.97 18.39 -6.24
N GLU A 77 1.03 18.97 -5.50
CA GLU A 77 1.32 19.70 -4.25
C GLU A 77 2.06 18.83 -3.23
N LYS A 78 1.50 17.65 -2.92
CA LYS A 78 2.09 16.73 -1.95
C LYS A 78 3.44 16.19 -2.42
N TRP A 79 3.57 15.91 -3.72
CA TRP A 79 4.82 15.42 -4.29
C TRP A 79 5.94 16.47 -4.24
N HIS A 80 5.61 17.74 -4.49
CA HIS A 80 6.54 18.85 -4.30
C HIS A 80 6.98 19.00 -2.85
N ALA A 81 6.04 18.94 -1.91
CA ALA A 81 6.35 19.01 -0.48
C ALA A 81 7.30 17.88 -0.06
N LEU A 82 7.02 16.65 -0.49
CA LEU A 82 7.88 15.49 -0.27
C LEU A 82 9.28 15.68 -0.88
N THR A 83 9.35 16.14 -2.13
CA THR A 83 10.62 16.30 -2.85
C THR A 83 11.46 17.43 -2.25
N LYS A 84 10.82 18.47 -1.71
CA LYS A 84 11.51 19.55 -0.99
C LYS A 84 12.22 19.04 0.26
N VAL A 85 11.62 18.10 0.99
CA VAL A 85 12.19 17.54 2.23
C VAL A 85 13.23 16.45 1.93
N HIS A 86 12.89 15.51 1.05
CA HIS A 86 13.66 14.27 0.86
C HIS A 86 14.47 14.24 -0.44
N GLY A 87 14.27 15.16 -1.37
CA GLY A 87 14.86 15.10 -2.71
C GLY A 87 16.40 15.10 -2.73
N SER A 88 17.02 15.86 -1.81
CA SER A 88 18.49 15.85 -1.61
C SER A 88 18.92 15.11 -0.35
N ASN A 89 17.95 14.66 0.46
CA ASN A 89 18.16 13.99 1.74
C ASN A 89 17.40 12.65 1.74
N PRO A 90 17.85 11.64 0.98
CA PRO A 90 17.21 10.34 0.95
C PRO A 90 17.13 9.71 2.35
N PRO A 91 16.04 9.00 2.69
CA PRO A 91 16.00 8.20 3.90
C PRO A 91 17.03 7.05 3.85
N PRO A 92 17.41 6.46 5.00
CA PRO A 92 18.49 5.47 5.09
C PRO A 92 18.45 4.34 4.05
N PRO A 93 17.29 3.70 3.75
CA PRO A 93 17.24 2.63 2.74
C PRO A 93 17.63 3.09 1.33
N TYR A 94 17.50 4.38 1.03
CA TYR A 94 17.75 4.98 -0.28
C TYR A 94 19.03 5.81 -0.33
N ALA A 95 19.79 5.88 0.78
CA ALA A 95 20.89 6.83 0.94
C ALA A 95 21.99 6.67 -0.11
N THR A 96 22.16 5.46 -0.64
CA THR A 96 23.18 5.11 -1.64
C THR A 96 22.62 5.00 -3.06
N ASP A 97 21.34 5.30 -3.29
CA ASP A 97 20.73 5.21 -4.62
C ASP A 97 21.07 6.43 -5.48
N ALA A 98 21.96 6.23 -6.45
CA ALA A 98 22.36 7.27 -7.39
C ALA A 98 21.21 7.82 -8.26
N GLN A 99 20.10 7.08 -8.40
CA GLN A 99 18.92 7.47 -9.16
C GLN A 99 17.80 8.08 -8.29
N TRP A 100 17.98 8.17 -6.97
CA TRP A 100 16.97 8.69 -6.04
C TRP A 100 16.33 10.00 -6.50
N GLY A 101 17.14 11.05 -6.62
CA GLY A 101 16.65 12.39 -6.98
C GLY A 101 16.08 12.44 -8.39
N THR A 102 16.62 11.62 -9.30
CA THR A 102 16.12 11.52 -10.68
C THR A 102 14.72 10.95 -10.72
N VAL A 103 14.47 9.83 -10.02
CA VAL A 103 13.14 9.20 -9.98
C VAL A 103 12.11 10.15 -9.37
N LEU A 104 12.42 10.81 -8.24
CA LEU A 104 11.48 11.75 -7.62
C LEU A 104 11.13 12.92 -8.55
N LYS A 105 12.11 13.50 -9.24
CA LYS A 105 11.87 14.56 -10.23
C LYS A 105 11.02 14.08 -11.40
N GLN A 106 11.30 12.89 -11.93
CA GLN A 106 10.54 12.35 -13.05
C GLN A 106 9.08 12.07 -12.68
N VAL A 107 8.81 11.49 -11.49
CA VAL A 107 7.43 11.28 -11.02
C VAL A 107 6.68 12.62 -10.88
N GLY A 108 7.35 13.66 -10.36
CA GLY A 108 6.77 15.00 -10.28
C GLY A 108 6.42 15.55 -11.66
N SER A 109 7.35 15.48 -12.62
CA SER A 109 7.12 15.95 -13.99
C SER A 109 6.00 15.21 -14.70
N ILE A 110 5.87 13.88 -14.48
CA ILE A 110 4.76 13.09 -15.00
C ILE A 110 3.42 13.57 -14.41
N ALA A 111 3.37 13.83 -13.10
CA ALA A 111 2.15 14.32 -12.45
C ALA A 111 1.74 15.70 -12.97
N GLU A 112 2.69 16.62 -13.17
CA GLU A 112 2.45 17.95 -13.75
C GLU A 112 1.90 17.87 -15.18
N LYS A 113 2.53 17.05 -16.04
CA LYS A 113 2.06 16.87 -17.43
C LYS A 113 0.67 16.23 -17.49
N ALA A 114 0.43 15.24 -16.62
CA ALA A 114 -0.89 14.63 -16.51
C ALA A 114 -1.94 15.65 -16.07
N LEU A 115 -1.58 16.56 -15.15
CA LEU A 115 -2.45 17.67 -14.73
C LEU A 115 -2.75 18.62 -15.89
N GLU A 116 -1.74 19.06 -16.63
CA GLU A 116 -1.91 19.94 -17.80
C GLU A 116 -2.86 19.34 -18.84
N ALA A 117 -2.68 18.05 -19.15
CA ALA A 117 -3.57 17.31 -20.04
C ALA A 117 -4.99 17.19 -19.47
N ALA A 118 -5.14 16.91 -18.17
CA ALA A 118 -6.45 16.80 -17.52
C ALA A 118 -7.21 18.14 -17.49
N VAL A 119 -6.53 19.26 -17.23
CA VAL A 119 -7.12 20.61 -17.27
C VAL A 119 -7.59 20.96 -18.68
N SER A 120 -6.92 20.43 -19.70
CA SER A 120 -7.31 20.57 -21.11
C SER A 120 -8.41 19.58 -21.54
N GLY A 121 -8.95 18.78 -20.62
CA GLY A 121 -10.00 17.78 -20.89
C GLY A 121 -9.48 16.49 -21.54
N GLU A 122 -8.17 16.34 -21.72
CA GLU A 122 -7.53 15.22 -22.42
C GLU A 122 -7.38 13.99 -21.52
N SER A 123 -8.50 13.41 -21.10
CA SER A 123 -8.53 12.27 -20.15
C SER A 123 -7.60 11.14 -20.54
N LYS A 124 -7.56 10.78 -21.83
CA LYS A 124 -6.73 9.68 -22.32
C LYS A 124 -5.23 10.03 -22.27
N ALA A 125 -4.86 11.24 -22.66
CA ALA A 125 -3.46 11.67 -22.65
C ALA A 125 -2.93 11.69 -21.20
N ALA A 126 -3.69 12.29 -20.27
CA ALA A 126 -3.36 12.26 -18.85
C ALA A 126 -3.30 10.83 -18.28
N TYR A 127 -4.23 9.95 -18.67
CA TYR A 127 -4.21 8.55 -18.24
C TYR A 127 -2.93 7.84 -18.67
N ASP A 128 -2.53 8.00 -19.94
CA ASP A 128 -1.35 7.36 -20.50
C ASP A 128 -0.06 7.91 -19.87
N GLU A 129 0.01 9.23 -19.63
CA GLU A 129 1.15 9.90 -18.98
C GLU A 129 1.41 9.34 -17.57
N LEU A 130 0.35 9.05 -16.79
CA LEU A 130 0.48 8.53 -15.42
C LEU A 130 0.95 7.08 -15.32
N GLN A 131 0.78 6.26 -16.37
CA GLN A 131 1.03 4.81 -16.30
C GLN A 131 2.41 4.41 -15.73
N PRO A 132 3.52 5.11 -16.04
CA PRO A 132 4.84 4.71 -15.59
C PRO A 132 5.06 4.86 -14.08
N VAL A 133 4.38 5.80 -13.42
CA VAL A 133 4.63 6.18 -12.00
C VAL A 133 4.65 4.97 -11.08
N ARG A 134 3.66 4.09 -11.23
CA ARG A 134 3.50 2.87 -10.45
C ARG A 134 4.74 1.96 -10.53
N GLY A 135 5.26 1.74 -11.74
CA GLY A 135 6.47 0.95 -11.97
C GLY A 135 7.71 1.64 -11.38
N MET A 136 7.88 2.93 -11.64
CA MET A 136 9.03 3.69 -11.15
C MET A 136 9.17 3.68 -9.63
N LEU A 137 8.06 3.83 -8.90
CA LEU A 137 8.06 3.80 -7.45
C LEU A 137 8.33 2.40 -6.90
N ARG A 138 7.85 1.34 -7.58
CA ARG A 138 8.15 -0.03 -7.20
C ARG A 138 9.62 -0.35 -7.45
N ASP A 139 10.13 -0.07 -8.64
CA ASP A 139 11.53 -0.31 -9.01
C ASP A 139 12.49 0.45 -8.08
N LEU A 140 12.10 1.63 -7.61
CA LEU A 140 12.82 2.38 -6.57
C LEU A 140 12.85 1.63 -5.24
N ARG A 141 11.73 1.07 -4.77
CA ARG A 141 11.70 0.29 -3.53
C ARG A 141 12.50 -1.00 -3.65
N GLU A 142 12.25 -1.77 -4.71
CA GLU A 142 12.85 -3.09 -4.93
C GLU A 142 14.38 -3.02 -4.97
N ARG A 143 14.95 -2.10 -5.74
CA ARG A 143 16.42 -1.98 -5.86
C ARG A 143 17.11 -1.50 -4.58
N ASN A 144 16.33 -0.97 -3.63
CA ASN A 144 16.81 -0.54 -2.31
C ASN A 144 16.40 -1.52 -1.20
N GLY A 145 15.93 -2.72 -1.56
CA GLY A 145 15.56 -3.76 -0.59
C GLY A 145 14.34 -3.40 0.28
N VAL A 146 13.53 -2.44 -0.15
CA VAL A 146 12.31 -2.06 0.55
C VAL A 146 11.14 -2.82 -0.06
N ARG A 147 10.34 -3.47 0.80
CA ARG A 147 9.06 -4.08 0.45
C ARG A 147 7.99 -3.57 1.40
N LEU A 148 6.88 -3.12 0.84
CA LEU A 148 5.71 -2.64 1.58
C LEU A 148 4.50 -3.50 1.24
N PHE A 149 3.50 -3.53 2.10
CA PHE A 149 2.25 -4.27 1.84
C PHE A 149 1.57 -3.90 0.51
N ARG A 150 1.68 -2.63 0.10
CA ARG A 150 1.18 -2.18 -1.21
C ARG A 150 1.84 -2.89 -2.40
N ASP A 151 3.05 -3.40 -2.24
CA ASP A 151 3.74 -4.19 -3.26
C ASP A 151 3.09 -5.58 -3.39
N ASP A 152 2.53 -6.14 -2.32
CA ASP A 152 1.74 -7.38 -2.40
C ASP A 152 0.41 -7.14 -3.13
N VAL A 153 -0.26 -6.02 -2.85
CA VAL A 153 -1.48 -5.60 -3.58
C VAL A 153 -1.17 -5.30 -5.05
N GLU A 154 0.00 -4.71 -5.32
CA GLU A 154 0.54 -4.48 -6.66
C GLU A 154 0.70 -5.78 -7.43
N ASP A 155 1.35 -6.77 -6.82
CA ASP A 155 1.59 -8.10 -7.39
C ASP A 155 0.28 -8.82 -7.69
N ALA A 156 -0.69 -8.76 -6.77
CA ALA A 156 -2.03 -9.30 -6.99
C ALA A 156 -2.73 -8.65 -8.19
N ASN A 157 -2.63 -7.33 -8.30
CA ASN A 157 -3.23 -6.59 -9.40
C ASN A 157 -2.50 -6.85 -10.74
N ALA A 158 -1.17 -6.99 -10.72
CA ALA A 158 -0.35 -7.27 -11.91
C ALA A 158 -0.58 -8.68 -12.45
N THR A 159 -0.54 -9.70 -11.59
CA THR A 159 -0.84 -11.09 -11.96
C THR A 159 -2.28 -11.23 -12.48
N PHE A 160 -3.25 -10.55 -11.85
CA PHE A 160 -4.62 -10.53 -12.35
C PHE A 160 -4.74 -9.86 -13.72
N ARG A 161 -3.99 -8.79 -14.03
CA ARG A 161 -4.00 -8.18 -15.38
C ARG A 161 -3.57 -9.18 -16.46
N GLU A 162 -2.57 -10.00 -16.18
CA GLU A 162 -2.13 -11.06 -17.09
C GLU A 162 -3.20 -12.15 -17.25
N LEU A 163 -3.78 -12.62 -16.15
CA LEU A 163 -4.90 -13.57 -16.18
C LEU A 163 -6.14 -13.00 -16.92
N PHE A 164 -6.41 -11.71 -16.78
CA PHE A 164 -7.58 -11.06 -17.37
C PHE A 164 -7.50 -10.96 -18.90
N LYS A 165 -6.32 -11.13 -19.51
CA LYS A 165 -6.17 -11.22 -20.98
C LYS A 165 -7.01 -12.36 -21.56
N PHE A 166 -7.18 -13.46 -20.82
CA PHE A 166 -8.03 -14.59 -21.20
C PHE A 166 -9.53 -14.25 -21.30
N ARG A 167 -9.97 -13.08 -20.81
CA ARG A 167 -11.34 -12.60 -21.02
C ARG A 167 -11.61 -12.29 -22.50
N ARG A 168 -10.61 -11.74 -23.21
CA ARG A 168 -10.73 -11.36 -24.63
C ARG A 168 -10.17 -12.44 -25.55
N ASN A 169 -9.18 -13.19 -25.07
CA ASN A 169 -8.55 -14.29 -25.79
C ASN A 169 -8.69 -15.57 -24.94
N PRO A 170 -9.87 -16.21 -24.89
CA PRO A 170 -10.06 -17.45 -24.13
C PRO A 170 -9.05 -18.51 -24.55
N PRO A 171 -8.72 -19.46 -23.65
CA PRO A 171 -7.81 -20.54 -24.02
C PRO A 171 -8.47 -21.42 -25.09
N ASP A 172 -7.70 -21.77 -26.12
CA ASP A 172 -7.98 -22.98 -26.90
C ASP A 172 -7.86 -24.20 -25.98
N PHE A 173 -8.97 -24.89 -25.72
CA PHE A 173 -9.04 -26.03 -24.80
C PHE A 173 -8.57 -27.35 -25.41
N ASP A 174 -8.34 -27.39 -26.73
CA ASP A 174 -7.77 -28.56 -27.41
C ASP A 174 -6.25 -28.42 -27.56
N ASN A 175 -5.70 -27.23 -27.28
CA ASN A 175 -4.27 -26.97 -27.19
C ASN A 175 -3.76 -27.05 -25.73
N PRO A 176 -2.96 -28.06 -25.35
CA PRO A 176 -2.43 -28.19 -24.00
C PRO A 176 -1.61 -27.00 -23.50
N GLN A 177 -0.88 -26.31 -24.39
CA GLN A 177 -0.06 -25.14 -24.03
C GLN A 177 -0.92 -23.93 -23.68
N SER A 178 -2.03 -23.74 -24.39
CA SER A 178 -3.00 -22.70 -24.11
C SER A 178 -3.64 -22.89 -22.72
N VAL A 179 -4.07 -24.12 -22.42
CA VAL A 179 -4.62 -24.46 -21.08
C VAL A 179 -3.55 -24.35 -19.99
N ALA A 180 -2.30 -24.76 -20.25
CA ALA A 180 -1.19 -24.61 -19.32
C ALA A 180 -0.90 -23.13 -19.01
N SER A 181 -0.96 -22.25 -20.01
CA SER A 181 -0.81 -20.81 -19.85
C SER A 181 -1.91 -20.23 -18.95
N LEU A 182 -3.17 -20.61 -19.15
CA LEU A 182 -4.27 -20.21 -18.24
C LEU A 182 -4.00 -20.68 -16.81
N ARG A 183 -3.64 -21.97 -16.61
CA ARG A 183 -3.36 -22.53 -15.28
C ARG A 183 -2.20 -21.81 -14.59
N LYS A 184 -1.13 -21.49 -15.31
CA LYS A 184 0.02 -20.76 -14.79
C LYS A 184 -0.40 -19.37 -14.28
N ASN A 185 -1.13 -18.61 -15.10
CA ASN A 185 -1.59 -17.26 -14.71
C ASN A 185 -2.59 -17.31 -13.55
N LEU A 186 -3.47 -18.32 -13.53
CA LEU A 186 -4.40 -18.55 -12.43
C LEU A 186 -3.66 -18.82 -11.12
N ALA A 187 -2.68 -19.75 -11.12
CA ALA A 187 -1.91 -20.09 -9.94
C ALA A 187 -1.11 -18.90 -9.41
N ALA A 188 -0.47 -18.13 -10.31
CA ALA A 188 0.23 -16.90 -9.94
C ALA A 188 -0.72 -15.87 -9.28
N THR A 189 -1.92 -15.69 -9.85
CA THR A 189 -2.93 -14.77 -9.29
C THR A 189 -3.41 -15.23 -7.91
N ILE A 190 -3.73 -16.52 -7.75
CA ILE A 190 -4.16 -17.07 -6.46
C ILE A 190 -3.05 -16.89 -5.41
N SER A 191 -1.80 -17.17 -5.76
CA SER A 191 -0.66 -17.00 -4.86
C SER A 191 -0.47 -15.54 -4.43
N ALA A 192 -0.62 -14.59 -5.36
CA ALA A 192 -0.48 -13.17 -5.04
C ALA A 192 -1.62 -12.67 -4.14
N TYR A 193 -2.86 -13.10 -4.38
CA TYR A 193 -3.97 -12.79 -3.48
C TYR A 193 -3.79 -13.42 -2.08
N GLN A 194 -3.23 -14.62 -2.00
CA GLN A 194 -2.91 -15.24 -0.71
C GLN A 194 -1.80 -14.46 0.02
N ALA A 195 -0.77 -14.00 -0.69
CA ALA A 195 0.27 -13.15 -0.11
C ALA A 195 -0.31 -11.86 0.48
N CYS A 196 -1.31 -11.25 -0.14
CA CYS A 196 -2.01 -10.11 0.46
C CYS A 196 -2.62 -10.45 1.83
N LEU A 197 -3.25 -11.63 2.00
CA LEU A 197 -3.79 -12.03 3.31
C LEU A 197 -2.67 -12.26 4.33
N ASP A 198 -1.61 -12.93 3.90
CA ASP A 198 -0.53 -13.39 4.79
C ASP A 198 0.36 -12.23 5.25
N GLN A 199 0.50 -11.19 4.43
CA GLN A 199 1.38 -10.03 4.68
C GLN A 199 0.62 -8.76 5.09
N ALA A 200 -0.70 -8.82 5.24
CA ALA A 200 -1.50 -7.66 5.64
C ALA A 200 -1.06 -7.13 7.02
N PRO A 201 -0.77 -5.82 7.16
CA PRO A 201 -0.56 -5.17 8.44
C PRO A 201 -1.77 -5.34 9.37
N ALA A 202 -1.57 -5.24 10.68
CA ALA A 202 -2.59 -5.61 11.66
C ALA A 202 -3.90 -4.80 11.58
N ASP A 203 -3.83 -3.55 11.12
CA ASP A 203 -4.98 -2.69 10.84
C ASP A 203 -5.72 -3.13 9.57
N VAL A 204 -5.00 -3.37 8.48
CA VAL A 204 -5.58 -3.86 7.21
C VAL A 204 -6.15 -5.27 7.35
N ALA A 205 -5.47 -6.15 8.08
CA ALA A 205 -5.90 -7.52 8.31
C ALA A 205 -7.25 -7.60 9.06
N LYS A 206 -7.61 -6.56 9.82
CA LYS A 206 -8.90 -6.45 10.54
C LYS A 206 -9.97 -5.71 9.73
N ASP A 207 -9.61 -5.11 8.60
CA ASP A 207 -10.55 -4.40 7.75
C ASP A 207 -11.47 -5.40 7.03
N GLU A 208 -12.78 -5.32 7.32
CA GLU A 208 -13.78 -6.24 6.77
C GLU A 208 -13.91 -6.12 5.24
N GLN A 209 -13.67 -4.93 4.68
CA GLN A 209 -13.71 -4.72 3.24
C GLN A 209 -12.52 -5.40 2.58
N PHE A 210 -11.31 -5.24 3.14
CA PHE A 210 -10.11 -5.93 2.67
C PHE A 210 -10.32 -7.44 2.67
N GLN A 211 -10.71 -8.00 3.82
CA GLN A 211 -10.94 -9.44 3.96
C GLN A 211 -11.90 -9.93 2.89
N ARG A 212 -13.07 -9.29 2.76
CA ARG A 212 -14.09 -9.67 1.77
C ARG A 212 -13.57 -9.60 0.33
N LEU A 213 -12.88 -8.52 -0.04
CA LEU A 213 -12.37 -8.35 -1.40
C LEU A 213 -11.42 -9.48 -1.78
N VAL A 214 -10.54 -9.89 -0.86
CA VAL A 214 -9.52 -10.91 -1.13
C VAL A 214 -10.10 -12.32 -1.04
N THR A 215 -10.86 -12.65 0.01
CA THR A 215 -11.41 -13.99 0.23
C THR A 215 -12.47 -14.36 -0.83
N ASP A 216 -13.40 -13.47 -1.15
CA ASP A 216 -14.40 -13.71 -2.19
C ASP A 216 -13.74 -13.90 -3.57
N SER A 217 -12.70 -13.11 -3.86
CA SER A 217 -11.94 -13.23 -5.11
C SER A 217 -11.23 -14.58 -5.18
N LEU A 218 -10.58 -15.02 -4.11
CA LEU A 218 -9.94 -16.33 -4.03
C LEU A 218 -10.94 -17.47 -4.23
N GLU A 219 -12.12 -17.40 -3.60
CA GLU A 219 -13.16 -18.40 -3.77
C GLU A 219 -13.62 -18.49 -5.24
N VAL A 220 -13.88 -17.34 -5.86
CA VAL A 220 -14.31 -17.27 -7.27
C VAL A 220 -13.20 -17.77 -8.21
N LEU A 221 -11.94 -17.40 -7.98
CA LEU A 221 -10.80 -17.84 -8.78
C LEU A 221 -10.59 -19.36 -8.69
N LYS A 222 -10.77 -19.97 -7.52
CA LYS A 222 -10.66 -21.43 -7.34
C LYS A 222 -11.67 -22.22 -8.21
N ARG A 223 -12.83 -21.63 -8.53
CA ARG A 223 -13.83 -22.22 -9.43
C ARG A 223 -13.38 -22.27 -10.89
N MET A 224 -12.27 -21.61 -11.25
CA MET A 224 -11.71 -21.64 -12.61
C MET A 224 -11.29 -23.05 -13.02
N ASN A 225 -10.85 -23.91 -12.08
CA ASN A 225 -10.51 -25.29 -12.39
C ASN A 225 -11.71 -26.07 -12.96
N LEU A 226 -12.91 -25.88 -12.40
CA LEU A 226 -14.15 -26.47 -12.93
C LEU A 226 -14.50 -25.93 -14.33
N ALA A 227 -14.18 -24.67 -14.62
CA ALA A 227 -14.36 -24.10 -15.95
C ALA A 227 -13.39 -24.72 -16.97
N ILE A 228 -12.16 -24.99 -16.55
CA ILE A 228 -11.14 -25.64 -17.36
C ILE A 228 -11.50 -27.09 -17.65
N GLU A 229 -11.93 -27.86 -16.64
CA GLU A 229 -12.38 -29.25 -16.79
C GLU A 229 -13.58 -29.35 -17.73
N ALA A 230 -14.52 -28.43 -17.62
CA ALA A 230 -15.68 -28.34 -18.51
C ALA A 230 -15.37 -27.74 -19.89
N LYS A 231 -14.11 -27.38 -20.18
CA LYS A 231 -13.67 -26.68 -21.41
C LYS A 231 -14.56 -25.48 -21.77
N SER A 232 -14.99 -24.72 -20.76
CA SER A 232 -16.04 -23.70 -20.92
C SER A 232 -15.46 -22.29 -20.92
N GLU A 233 -15.28 -21.72 -22.12
CA GLU A 233 -14.82 -20.33 -22.29
C GLU A 233 -15.72 -19.33 -21.58
N LEU A 234 -17.05 -19.51 -21.69
CA LEU A 234 -18.02 -18.62 -21.06
C LEU A 234 -17.85 -18.59 -19.53
N ARG A 235 -17.58 -19.74 -18.90
CA ARG A 235 -17.33 -19.80 -17.45
C ARG A 235 -16.03 -19.09 -17.07
N VAL A 236 -14.96 -19.27 -17.86
CA VAL A 236 -13.70 -18.53 -17.68
C VAL A 236 -13.97 -17.03 -17.73
N ILE A 237 -14.63 -16.55 -18.78
CA ILE A 237 -14.94 -15.13 -18.97
C ILE A 237 -15.77 -14.56 -17.81
N ASN A 238 -16.79 -15.29 -17.35
CA ASN A 238 -17.67 -14.84 -16.27
C ASN A 238 -16.94 -14.75 -14.92
N ILE A 239 -16.06 -15.71 -14.63
CA ILE A 239 -15.19 -15.66 -13.44
C ILE A 239 -14.31 -14.41 -13.49
N LEU A 240 -13.64 -14.15 -14.61
CA LEU A 240 -12.77 -12.99 -14.77
C LEU A 240 -13.53 -11.66 -14.63
N ARG A 241 -14.73 -11.56 -15.20
CA ARG A 241 -15.60 -10.37 -15.07
C ARG A 241 -16.07 -10.14 -13.64
N ARG A 242 -16.26 -11.20 -12.85
CA ARG A 242 -16.64 -11.05 -11.43
C ARG A 242 -15.48 -10.51 -10.60
N VAL A 243 -14.27 -11.02 -10.83
CA VAL A 243 -13.10 -10.65 -10.02
C VAL A 243 -12.53 -9.27 -10.37
N VAL A 244 -12.67 -8.79 -11.61
CA VAL A 244 -12.06 -7.51 -12.03
C VAL A 244 -12.54 -6.31 -11.21
N SER A 245 -13.80 -6.32 -10.74
CA SER A 245 -14.31 -5.25 -9.88
C SER A 245 -13.56 -5.24 -8.54
N SER A 246 -13.53 -6.38 -7.85
CA SER A 246 -12.83 -6.54 -6.58
C SER A 246 -11.34 -6.24 -6.70
N ASN A 247 -10.69 -6.70 -7.78
CA ASN A 247 -9.28 -6.42 -8.07
C ASN A 247 -8.98 -4.92 -8.20
N ASN A 248 -9.88 -4.16 -8.85
CA ASN A 248 -9.72 -2.71 -9.01
C ASN A 248 -9.93 -1.98 -7.68
N ILE A 249 -10.92 -2.39 -6.89
CA ILE A 249 -11.21 -1.79 -5.58
C ILE A 249 -10.06 -2.09 -4.60
N LEU A 250 -9.54 -3.32 -4.61
CA LEU A 250 -8.40 -3.73 -3.79
C LEU A 250 -7.20 -2.81 -4.03
N TRP A 251 -6.83 -2.59 -5.29
CA TRP A 251 -5.73 -1.68 -5.62
C TRP A 251 -6.03 -0.21 -5.25
N MET A 252 -7.24 0.27 -5.51
CA MET A 252 -7.63 1.64 -5.19
C MET A 252 -7.55 1.95 -3.68
N ARG A 253 -7.98 0.99 -2.85
CA ARG A 253 -8.08 1.18 -1.40
C ARG A 253 -6.80 0.82 -0.65
N PHE A 254 -6.06 -0.19 -1.12
CA PHE A 254 -4.97 -0.82 -0.36
C PHE A 254 -3.62 -0.86 -1.09
N GLY A 255 -3.53 -0.40 -2.35
CA GLY A 255 -2.29 -0.37 -3.15
C GLY A 255 -1.44 0.88 -3.00
#